data_AF-A0A7V9QP90-F1
#
_entry.id   AF-A0A7V9QP90-F1
#
_cell.length_a   1.000
_cell.length_b   1.000
_cell.length_c   1.000
_cell.angle_alpha   90.00
_cell.angle_beta   90.00
_cell.angle_gamma   90.00
#
_symmetry.space_group_name_H-M   'P 1'
#
loop_
_entity.id
_entity.type
_entity.pdbx_description
1 polymer ?
#
loop_
_entity_poly.entity_id
_entity_poly.type
_entity_poly.pdbx_seq_one_letter_code
_entity_poly.pdbx_strand_id
1 'polypeptide(L)'
;MSFIRNAMIALAVAAAIPAAAWAQGPAGQGQEGGPRRGGRMQQMLMKDITLSADQQAKAEKINGAALEEMRALGPMQRGGPPPDSATRAKRDELRKKQFAELRKILTAEQQKIFDANVAEMEKRMQEMRRN
;
A
#
# COMPACT_ATOMS: atom_id res chain seq x y z
N MET A 1 -44.73 0.20 -19.32
CA MET A 1 -44.27 -1.16 -19.00
C MET A 1 -43.49 -1.09 -17.70
N SER A 2 -44.11 -1.50 -16.59
CA SER A 2 -43.44 -1.70 -15.29
C SER A 2 -42.74 -3.07 -15.30
N PHE A 3 -42.20 -3.52 -14.14
CA PHE A 3 -41.48 -4.79 -13.85
C PHE A 3 -39.95 -4.65 -14.05
N ILE A 4 -39.04 -4.79 -13.07
CA ILE A 4 -39.03 -5.50 -11.78
C ILE A 4 -38.07 -4.80 -10.81
N ARG A 5 -38.52 -4.75 -9.55
CA ARG A 5 -37.77 -4.40 -8.34
C ARG A 5 -36.88 -5.58 -7.95
N ASN A 6 -35.55 -5.42 -7.95
CA ASN A 6 -34.66 -6.31 -7.19
C ASN A 6 -34.03 -5.50 -6.06
N ALA A 7 -34.71 -5.53 -4.92
CA ALA A 7 -34.14 -5.21 -3.63
C ALA A 7 -33.30 -6.40 -3.17
N MET A 8 -32.04 -6.15 -2.78
CA MET A 8 -31.35 -6.99 -1.82
C MET A 8 -30.65 -6.08 -0.82
N ILE A 9 -31.16 -6.17 0.41
CA ILE A 9 -30.73 -5.49 1.61
C ILE A 9 -29.46 -6.19 2.09
N ALA A 10 -28.35 -5.46 2.19
CA ALA A 10 -27.19 -5.89 2.95
C ALA A 10 -27.06 -4.99 4.18
N LEU A 11 -27.62 -5.46 5.30
CA LEU A 11 -27.43 -4.86 6.61
C LEU A 11 -26.02 -5.21 7.09
N ALA A 12 -25.04 -4.37 6.77
CA ALA A 12 -23.72 -4.45 7.39
C ALA A 12 -23.77 -3.73 8.74
N VAL A 13 -23.83 -4.50 9.83
CA VAL A 13 -23.59 -3.98 11.18
C VAL A 13 -22.12 -3.58 11.25
N ALA A 14 -21.84 -2.30 10.99
CA ALA A 14 -20.53 -1.72 11.24
C ALA A 14 -20.41 -1.51 12.76
N ALA A 15 -19.86 -2.51 13.46
CA ALA A 15 -19.29 -2.27 14.77
C ALA A 15 -18.09 -1.34 14.59
N ALA A 16 -18.30 -0.04 14.78
CA ALA A 16 -17.24 0.95 14.86
C ALA A 16 -16.47 0.69 16.16
N ILE A 17 -15.43 -0.14 16.09
CA ILE A 17 -14.40 -0.18 17.12
C ILE A 17 -13.58 1.12 16.95
N PRO A 18 -13.40 1.94 18.00
CA PRO A 18 -12.58 3.13 17.90
C PRO A 18 -11.18 2.73 17.43
N ALA A 19 -10.74 3.34 16.33
CA ALA A 19 -9.38 3.22 15.79
C ALA A 19 -8.38 3.89 16.74
N ALA A 20 -8.14 3.28 17.89
CA ALA A 20 -7.19 3.70 18.89
C ALA A 20 -6.23 2.54 19.21
N ALA A 21 -5.60 1.98 18.17
CA ALA A 21 -4.56 0.96 18.34
C ALA A 21 -3.57 0.94 17.16
N TRP A 22 -3.09 2.12 16.72
CA TRP A 22 -1.95 2.21 15.79
C TRP A 22 -0.68 2.73 16.48
N ALA A 23 -0.63 2.70 17.82
CA ALA A 23 0.43 3.37 18.58
C ALA A 23 1.19 2.48 19.59
N GLN A 24 0.90 1.18 19.72
CA GLN A 24 1.55 0.36 20.74
C GLN A 24 1.97 -1.01 20.20
N GLY A 25 3.01 -1.01 19.36
CA GLY A 25 3.94 -2.13 19.26
C GLY A 25 5.08 -1.91 20.26
N PRO A 26 5.68 -2.98 20.85
CA PRO A 26 6.66 -2.86 21.92
C PRO A 26 7.89 -2.05 21.49
N ALA A 27 8.37 -1.21 22.41
CA ALA A 27 9.51 -0.31 22.24
C ALA A 27 10.77 -1.07 21.81
N GLY A 28 11.06 -1.04 20.52
CA GLY A 28 12.36 -1.37 19.94
C GLY A 28 13.10 -0.08 19.62
N GLN A 29 14.17 0.20 20.35
CA GLN A 29 15.17 1.20 19.99
C GLN A 29 15.68 0.94 18.57
N GLY A 30 15.61 1.96 17.72
CA GLY A 30 16.29 1.98 16.42
C GLY A 30 15.39 2.50 15.30
N GLN A 31 15.52 3.80 14.99
CA GLN A 31 15.70 4.34 13.64
C GLN A 31 15.51 5.87 13.61
N GLU A 32 16.55 6.59 14.01
CA GLU A 32 16.83 7.92 13.45
C GLU A 32 17.25 7.74 11.98
N GLY A 33 16.25 7.63 11.11
CA GLY A 33 16.43 7.30 9.70
C GLY A 33 15.16 7.43 8.84
N GLY A 34 14.21 8.28 9.25
CA GLY A 34 13.11 8.83 8.42
C GLY A 34 12.22 7.86 7.62
N PRO A 35 11.03 7.47 8.12
CA PRO A 35 10.04 6.64 7.39
C PRO A 35 9.33 7.34 6.21
N ARG A 36 9.70 8.57 5.84
CA ARG A 36 8.77 9.46 5.11
C ARG A 36 8.56 9.15 3.62
N ARG A 37 9.49 8.50 2.92
CA ARG A 37 9.32 8.24 1.46
C ARG A 37 8.52 6.97 1.17
N GLY A 38 8.81 5.86 1.85
CA GLY A 38 8.06 4.61 1.69
C GLY A 38 6.62 4.69 2.22
N GLY A 39 6.45 5.32 3.39
CA GLY A 39 5.13 5.46 4.02
C GLY A 39 4.15 6.32 3.22
N ARG A 40 4.62 7.42 2.59
CA ARG A 40 3.74 8.29 1.78
C ARG A 40 3.21 7.60 0.53
N MET A 41 4.01 6.73 -0.08
CA MET A 41 3.59 6.01 -1.28
C MET A 41 2.50 4.98 -0.94
N GLN A 42 2.67 4.25 0.16
CA GLN A 42 1.67 3.34 0.69
C GLN A 42 0.36 4.07 1.07
N GLN A 43 0.47 5.26 1.67
CA GLN A 43 -0.69 6.09 2.03
C GLN A 43 -1.49 6.53 0.80
N MET A 44 -0.82 6.93 -0.29
CA MET A 44 -1.51 7.28 -1.55
C MET A 44 -2.16 6.06 -2.19
N LEU A 45 -1.49 4.91 -2.16
CA LEU A 45 -2.02 3.66 -2.71
C LEU A 45 -3.30 3.20 -2.00
N MET A 46 -3.33 3.31 -0.67
CA MET A 46 -4.46 2.89 0.17
C MET A 46 -5.42 4.03 0.50
N LYS A 47 -5.31 5.17 -0.21
CA LYS A 47 -6.19 6.31 0.00
C LYS A 47 -7.64 5.89 -0.24
N ASP A 48 -8.53 6.28 0.66
CA ASP A 48 -9.97 5.96 0.62
C ASP A 48 -10.30 4.46 0.69
N ILE A 49 -9.35 3.63 1.14
CA ILE A 49 -9.54 2.19 1.38
C ILE A 49 -9.47 1.91 2.88
N THR A 50 -10.59 1.47 3.47
CA THR A 50 -10.60 0.94 4.83
C THR A 50 -10.41 -0.57 4.80
N LEU A 51 -9.33 -1.07 5.39
CA LEU A 51 -9.04 -2.50 5.49
C LEU A 51 -9.73 -3.12 6.72
N SER A 52 -10.30 -4.32 6.57
CA SER A 52 -10.70 -5.15 7.71
C SER A 52 -9.48 -5.65 8.51
N ALA A 53 -9.70 -6.15 9.72
CA ALA A 53 -8.62 -6.70 10.55
C ALA A 53 -7.84 -7.81 9.82
N ASP A 54 -8.54 -8.72 9.14
CA ASP A 54 -7.90 -9.80 8.36
C ASP A 54 -7.08 -9.26 7.18
N GLN A 55 -7.56 -8.21 6.52
CA GLN A 55 -6.84 -7.55 5.43
C GLN A 55 -5.60 -6.83 5.95
N GLN A 56 -5.69 -6.17 7.11
CA GLN A 56 -4.55 -5.51 7.77
C GLN A 56 -3.46 -6.52 8.10
N ALA A 57 -3.81 -7.63 8.76
CA ALA A 57 -2.84 -8.68 9.11
C ALA A 57 -2.14 -9.27 7.87
N LYS A 58 -2.86 -9.43 6.75
CA LYS A 58 -2.27 -9.87 5.48
C LYS A 58 -1.38 -8.79 4.87
N ALA A 59 -1.81 -7.53 4.88
CA ALA A 59 -1.04 -6.41 4.36
C ALA A 59 0.28 -6.23 5.12
N GLU A 60 0.27 -6.37 6.45
CA GLU A 60 1.47 -6.34 7.28
C GLU A 60 2.47 -7.43 6.89
N LYS A 61 2.00 -8.66 6.68
CA LYS A 61 2.85 -9.77 6.21
C LYS A 61 3.45 -9.48 4.84
N ILE A 62 2.65 -8.98 3.89
CA ILE A 62 3.10 -8.61 2.54
C ILE A 62 4.16 -7.51 2.62
N ASN A 63 3.91 -6.47 3.41
CA ASN A 63 4.82 -5.34 3.58
C ASN A 63 6.12 -5.76 4.29
N GLY A 64 6.03 -6.63 5.29
CA GLY A 64 7.19 -7.21 5.98
C GLY A 64 8.08 -8.00 5.01
N ALA A 65 7.48 -8.91 4.22
CA ALA A 65 8.22 -9.67 3.22
C ALA A 65 8.88 -8.76 2.16
N ALA A 66 8.16 -7.76 1.67
CA ALA A 66 8.70 -6.80 0.72
C ALA A 66 9.85 -5.95 1.33
N LEU A 67 9.77 -5.60 2.62
CA LEU A 67 10.83 -4.89 3.31
C LEU A 67 12.09 -5.74 3.45
N GLU A 68 11.95 -7.02 3.76
CA GLU A 68 13.08 -7.97 3.83
C GLU A 68 13.73 -8.17 2.45
N GLU A 69 12.94 -8.40 1.40
CA GLU A 69 13.45 -8.49 0.01
C GLU A 69 14.14 -7.17 -0.41
N MET A 70 13.61 -6.01 0.01
CA MET A 70 14.23 -4.71 -0.26
C MET A 70 15.57 -4.55 0.47
N ARG A 71 15.68 -5.00 1.72
CA ARG A 71 16.93 -4.97 2.50
C ARG A 71 18.01 -5.84 1.86
N ALA A 72 17.64 -6.98 1.30
CA ALA A 72 18.57 -7.84 0.58
C ALA A 72 19.15 -7.19 -0.70
N LEU A 73 18.45 -6.22 -1.30
CA LEU A 73 18.93 -5.42 -2.43
C LEU A 73 19.87 -4.26 -2.01
N GLY A 74 20.31 -4.24 -0.75
CA GLY A 74 21.27 -3.29 -0.21
C GLY A 74 20.66 -1.96 0.26
N PRO A 75 21.33 -1.25 1.18
CA PRO A 75 20.82 0.00 1.73
C PRO A 75 20.77 1.11 0.67
N MET A 76 19.79 2.00 0.79
CA MET A 76 19.78 3.27 0.07
C MET A 76 20.64 4.25 0.88
N GLN A 77 21.92 4.36 0.58
CA GLN A 77 22.80 5.30 1.28
C GLN A 77 22.32 6.73 1.06
N ARG A 78 21.97 7.42 2.14
CA ARG A 78 21.59 8.83 2.08
C ARG A 78 22.80 9.65 1.65
N GLY A 79 22.71 10.32 0.50
CA GLY A 79 23.83 11.10 -0.06
C GLY A 79 24.87 10.27 -0.81
N GLY A 80 24.68 8.95 -0.92
CA GLY A 80 25.50 8.09 -1.78
C GLY A 80 25.08 8.18 -3.25
N PRO A 81 25.90 7.66 -4.18
CA PRO A 81 25.54 7.56 -5.59
C PRO A 81 24.25 6.74 -5.75
N PRO A 82 23.42 7.05 -6.75
CA PRO A 82 22.22 6.28 -7.03
C PRO A 82 22.58 4.81 -7.32
N PRO A 83 21.71 3.85 -6.94
CA PRO A 83 21.94 2.44 -7.24
C PRO A 83 22.07 2.21 -8.75
N ASP A 84 22.83 1.20 -9.16
CA ASP A 84 22.99 0.83 -10.57
C ASP A 84 21.64 0.46 -11.23
N SER A 85 21.63 0.37 -12.56
CA SER A 85 20.41 0.10 -13.34
C SER A 85 19.75 -1.24 -13.01
N ALA A 86 20.53 -2.29 -12.75
CA ALA A 86 20.02 -3.62 -12.42
C ALA A 86 19.35 -3.63 -11.04
N THR A 87 19.98 -2.98 -10.06
CA THR A 87 19.44 -2.80 -8.71
C THR A 87 18.16 -1.96 -8.75
N ARG A 88 18.10 -0.90 -9.59
CA ARG A 88 16.86 -0.13 -9.81
C ARG A 88 15.74 -1.00 -10.39
N ALA A 89 16.02 -1.79 -11.42
CA ALA A 89 15.04 -2.68 -12.03
C ALA A 89 14.47 -3.69 -11.03
N LYS A 90 15.32 -4.36 -10.25
CA LYS A 90 14.88 -5.31 -9.20
C LYS A 90 13.98 -4.65 -8.15
N ARG A 91 14.31 -3.42 -7.74
CA ARG A 91 13.47 -2.67 -6.79
C ARG A 91 12.11 -2.31 -7.40
N ASP A 92 12.06 -2.00 -8.69
CA ASP A 92 10.81 -1.71 -9.38
C ASP A 92 9.94 -2.96 -9.52
N GLU A 93 10.53 -4.11 -9.84
CA GLU A 93 9.85 -5.41 -9.86
C GLU A 93 9.30 -5.77 -8.49
N LEU A 94 10.10 -5.62 -7.43
CA LEU A 94 9.65 -5.86 -6.06
C LEU A 94 8.44 -5.00 -5.68
N ARG A 95 8.46 -3.71 -6.05
CA ARG A 95 7.31 -2.82 -5.81
C ARG A 95 6.06 -3.27 -6.56
N LYS A 96 6.19 -3.64 -7.84
CA LYS A 96 5.08 -4.16 -8.65
C LYS A 96 4.49 -5.44 -8.05
N LYS A 97 5.35 -6.36 -7.60
CA LYS A 97 4.96 -7.59 -6.91
C LYS A 97 4.18 -7.28 -5.64
N GLN A 98 4.72 -6.40 -4.78
CA GLN A 98 4.04 -5.98 -3.56
C GLN A 98 2.64 -5.41 -3.85
N PHE A 99 2.51 -4.58 -4.88
CA PHE A 99 1.23 -3.97 -5.26
C PHE A 99 0.21 -5.01 -5.72
N ALA A 100 0.65 -5.97 -6.53
CA ALA A 100 -0.21 -7.06 -6.97
C ALA A 100 -0.70 -7.91 -5.78
N GLU A 101 0.18 -8.23 -4.82
CA GLU A 101 -0.20 -8.98 -3.62
C GLU A 101 -1.16 -8.19 -2.71
N LEU A 102 -0.91 -6.89 -2.52
CA LEU A 102 -1.83 -6.02 -1.78
C LEU A 102 -3.20 -5.94 -2.47
N ARG A 103 -3.24 -5.87 -3.80
CA ARG A 103 -4.51 -5.83 -4.54
C ARG A 103 -5.33 -7.11 -4.35
N LYS A 104 -4.69 -8.28 -4.26
CA LYS A 104 -5.37 -9.59 -4.10
C LYS A 104 -6.13 -9.73 -2.79
N ILE A 105 -5.73 -9.04 -1.74
CA ILE A 105 -6.41 -9.12 -0.43
C ILE A 105 -7.60 -8.18 -0.31
N LEU A 106 -7.80 -7.29 -1.29
CA LEU A 106 -8.89 -6.31 -1.32
C LEU A 106 -10.17 -6.92 -1.90
N THR A 107 -11.32 -6.39 -1.46
CA THR A 107 -12.62 -6.69 -2.08
C THR A 107 -12.73 -6.05 -3.46
N ALA A 108 -13.67 -6.51 -4.29
CA ALA A 108 -13.85 -5.97 -5.64
C ALA A 108 -14.09 -4.44 -5.66
N GLU A 109 -14.81 -3.89 -4.68
CA GLU A 109 -15.03 -2.44 -4.57
C GLU A 109 -13.75 -1.69 -4.16
N GLN A 110 -13.01 -2.20 -3.16
CA GLN A 110 -11.72 -1.62 -2.76
C GLN A 110 -10.69 -1.67 -3.89
N GLN A 111 -10.71 -2.73 -4.70
CA GLN A 111 -9.84 -2.89 -5.85
C GLN A 111 -10.04 -1.78 -6.90
N LYS A 112 -11.28 -1.34 -7.15
CA LYS A 112 -11.55 -0.21 -8.07
C LYS A 112 -10.89 1.07 -7.58
N ILE A 113 -10.97 1.35 -6.28
CA ILE A 113 -10.35 2.53 -5.65
C ILE A 113 -8.82 2.39 -5.72
N PHE A 114 -8.29 1.21 -5.41
CA PHE A 114 -6.86 0.93 -5.48
C PHE A 114 -6.30 1.16 -6.88
N ASP A 115 -6.97 0.64 -7.91
CA ASP A 115 -6.54 0.80 -9.30
C ASP A 115 -6.58 2.27 -9.75
N ALA A 116 -7.58 3.03 -9.31
CA ALA A 116 -7.65 4.47 -9.53
C ALA A 116 -6.48 5.21 -8.85
N ASN A 117 -6.14 4.85 -7.60
CA ASN A 117 -5.01 5.43 -6.88
C ASN A 117 -3.68 5.12 -7.59
N VAL A 118 -3.50 3.90 -8.11
CA VAL A 118 -2.31 3.53 -8.90
C VAL A 118 -2.20 4.41 -10.15
N ALA A 119 -3.29 4.54 -10.91
CA ALA A 119 -3.31 5.38 -12.11
C ALA A 119 -3.01 6.86 -11.80
N GLU A 120 -3.56 7.40 -10.70
CA GLU A 120 -3.28 8.77 -10.29
C GLU A 120 -1.80 8.98 -9.91
N MET A 121 -1.19 8.01 -9.20
CA MET A 121 0.24 8.06 -8.90
C MET A 121 1.09 8.03 -10.16
N GLU A 122 0.77 7.16 -11.13
CA GLU A 122 1.47 7.09 -12.40
C GLU A 122 1.39 8.40 -13.17
N LYS A 123 0.21 9.02 -13.21
CA LYS A 123 0.00 10.33 -13.84
C LYS A 123 0.88 11.40 -13.18
N ARG A 124 0.89 11.50 -11.85
CA ARG A 124 1.75 12.45 -11.11
C ARG A 124 3.23 12.21 -11.38
N MET A 125 3.65 10.94 -11.45
CA MET A 125 5.02 10.57 -11.78
C MET A 125 5.41 10.99 -13.20
N GLN A 126 4.49 10.90 -14.17
CA GLN A 126 4.72 11.38 -15.53
C GLN A 126 4.80 12.91 -15.59
N GLU A 127 3.92 13.62 -14.88
CA GLU A 127 3.95 15.09 -14.79
C GLU A 127 5.27 15.58 -14.20
N MET A 128 5.75 14.98 -13.12
CA MET A 128 7.06 15.31 -12.52
C MET A 128 8.26 15.03 -13.43
N ARG A 129 8.13 14.13 -14.42
CA ARG A 129 9.19 13.85 -15.40
C ARG A 129 9.18 14.82 -16.58
N ARG A 130 8.06 15.49 -16.83
CA ARG A 130 7.88 16.44 -17.92
C ARG A 130 8.30 17.86 -17.54
N ASN A 131 8.26 18.18 -16.24
CA ASN A 131 8.76 19.44 -15.67
C ASN A 131 10.24 19.34 -15.30
#